data_AF-A0A968DBT8-F1
#
_entry.id   AF-A0A968DBT8-F1
#
_cell.length_a   1.000
_cell.length_b   1.000
_cell.length_c   1.000
_cell.angle_alpha   90.00
_cell.angle_beta   90.00
_cell.angle_gamma   90.00
#
_symmetry.space_group_name_H-M   'P 1'
#
loop_
_entity.id
_entity.type
_entity.pdbx_description
1 polymer ?
#
loop_
_entity_poly.entity_id
_entity_poly.type
_entity_poly.pdbx_seq_one_letter_code
_entity_poly.pdbx_strand_id
1 'polypeptide(L)'
;RVNLGGIAKGYAVERGAMLLRAAGVEHAMLNAGGDSRVLGDRRGQPWIIGIRHPRAADAVVTRLPLEDEAISTSGDYERFFEED
;
A
#
# COMPACT_ATOMS: atom_id res chain seq x y z
N ARG A 1 3.53 -15.27 -22.91
CA ARG A 1 4.34 -15.18 -21.68
C ARG A 1 3.54 -14.33 -20.69
N VAL A 2 3.27 -14.83 -19.49
CA VAL A 2 2.49 -14.10 -18.45
C VAL A 2 3.45 -13.34 -17.54
N ASN A 3 3.09 -12.11 -17.15
CA ASN A 3 3.80 -11.31 -16.15
C ASN A 3 2.82 -10.93 -15.03
N LEU A 4 3.27 -11.02 -13.78
CA LEU A 4 2.49 -10.75 -12.58
C LEU A 4 2.91 -9.45 -11.88
N GLY A 5 3.74 -8.62 -12.50
CA GLY A 5 4.28 -7.41 -11.88
C GLY A 5 3.24 -6.44 -11.31
N GLY A 6 2.03 -6.40 -11.89
CA GLY A 6 0.93 -5.56 -11.42
C GLY A 6 0.10 -6.13 -10.26
N ILE A 7 0.25 -7.42 -9.91
CA ILE A 7 -0.58 -8.08 -8.88
C ILE A 7 0.26 -8.77 -7.78
N ALA A 8 1.51 -9.14 -8.09
CA ALA A 8 2.34 -9.94 -7.20
C ALA A 8 2.62 -9.26 -5.85
N LYS A 9 2.79 -7.93 -5.84
CA LYS A 9 3.03 -7.14 -4.63
C LYS A 9 1.79 -7.11 -3.72
N GLY A 10 0.62 -6.79 -4.28
CA GLY A 10 -0.65 -6.84 -3.55
C GLY A 10 -0.93 -8.25 -2.98
N TYR A 11 -0.64 -9.30 -3.76
CA TYR A 11 -0.73 -10.67 -3.27
C TYR A 11 0.21 -10.94 -2.09
N ALA A 12 1.49 -10.55 -2.19
CA ALA A 12 2.46 -10.74 -1.12
C ALA A 12 2.05 -10.02 0.18
N VAL A 13 1.55 -8.79 0.06
CA VAL A 13 1.04 -8.00 1.19
C VAL A 13 -0.15 -8.68 1.85
N GLU A 14 -1.11 -9.19 1.08
CA GLU A 14 -2.27 -9.89 1.64
C GLU A 14 -1.87 -11.20 2.32
N ARG A 15 -0.94 -11.96 1.73
CA ARG A 15 -0.40 -13.19 2.36
C ARG A 15 0.32 -12.88 3.67
N GLY A 16 1.09 -11.80 3.73
CA GLY A 16 1.73 -11.34 4.96
C GLY A 16 0.69 -10.98 6.04
N ALA A 17 -0.37 -10.25 5.66
CA ALA A 17 -1.46 -9.92 6.55
C ALA A 17 -2.17 -11.16 7.13
N MET A 18 -2.43 -12.17 6.29
CA MET A 18 -3.01 -13.44 6.74
C MET A 18 -2.13 -14.15 7.78
N LEU A 19 -0.81 -14.17 7.56
CA LEU A 19 0.14 -14.77 8.50
C LEU A 19 0.17 -14.04 9.84
N LEU A 20 0.14 -12.70 9.81
CA LEU A 20 0.09 -11.89 11.02
C LEU A 20 -1.21 -12.12 11.80
N ARG A 21 -2.36 -12.13 11.12
CA ARG A 21 -3.64 -12.46 11.76
C ARG A 21 -3.61 -13.86 12.38
N ALA A 22 -3.09 -14.85 11.67
CA ALA A 22 -2.96 -16.22 12.18
C ALA A 22 -2.02 -16.32 13.40
N ALA A 23 -1.05 -15.43 13.51
CA ALA A 23 -0.16 -15.31 14.67
C ALA A 23 -0.75 -14.49 15.83
N GLY A 24 -2.00 -14.04 15.74
CA GLY A 24 -2.66 -13.23 16.77
C GLY A 24 -2.27 -11.75 16.74
N VAL A 25 -1.68 -11.26 15.65
CA VAL A 25 -1.40 -9.83 15.48
C VAL A 25 -2.68 -9.13 15.02
N GLU A 26 -3.18 -8.24 15.88
CA GLU A 26 -4.42 -7.49 15.64
C GLU A 26 -4.17 -6.15 14.93
N HIS A 27 -3.02 -5.52 15.19
CA HIS A 27 -2.69 -4.19 14.69
C HIS A 27 -1.36 -4.19 13.91
N ALA A 28 -1.40 -3.92 12.61
CA ALA A 28 -0.20 -3.87 11.77
C ALA A 28 -0.41 -3.07 10.49
N MET A 29 0.68 -2.60 9.89
CA MET A 29 0.69 -2.05 8.54
C MET A 29 1.77 -2.76 7.72
N LEU A 30 1.38 -3.25 6.55
CA LEU A 30 2.26 -3.87 5.57
C LEU A 30 2.28 -2.99 4.31
N ASN A 31 3.45 -2.83 3.69
CA ASN A 31 3.63 -2.08 2.45
C ASN A 31 4.65 -2.77 1.55
N ALA A 32 4.32 -2.90 0.27
CA ALA A 32 5.23 -3.33 -0.80
C ALA A 32 5.09 -2.41 -2.01
N GLY A 33 5.88 -1.33 -2.04
CA GLY A 33 6.05 -0.49 -3.23
C GLY A 33 4.73 0.08 -3.77
N GLY A 34 3.92 0.67 -2.89
CA GLY A 34 2.63 1.29 -3.24
C GLY A 34 1.40 0.42 -2.96
N ASP A 35 1.57 -0.89 -2.77
CA ASP A 35 0.53 -1.79 -2.28
C ASP A 35 0.62 -1.87 -0.76
N SER A 36 -0.45 -1.55 -0.04
CA SER A 36 -0.49 -1.55 1.43
C SER A 36 -1.70 -2.29 1.97
N ARG A 37 -1.55 -2.88 3.16
CA ARG A 37 -2.62 -3.50 3.95
C ARG A 37 -2.49 -3.08 5.39
N VAL A 38 -3.60 -2.65 5.97
CA VAL A 38 -3.67 -2.32 7.40
C VAL A 38 -4.54 -3.35 8.12
N LEU A 39 -4.14 -3.69 9.33
CA LEU A 39 -4.86 -4.56 10.28
C LEU A 39 -5.23 -3.71 11.49
N GLY A 40 -6.50 -3.81 11.90
CA GLY A 40 -7.06 -3.06 13.00
C GLY A 40 -6.84 -1.55 12.88
N ASP A 41 -6.76 -0.90 14.03
CA ASP A 41 -6.44 0.52 14.15
C ASP A 41 -4.98 0.76 14.55
N ARG A 42 -4.60 2.03 14.66
CA ARG A 42 -3.37 2.51 15.27
C ARG A 42 -3.67 3.11 16.64
N ARG A 43 -3.79 2.26 17.66
CA ARG A 43 -3.99 2.65 19.07
C ARG A 43 -5.26 3.46 19.28
N GLY A 44 -6.38 2.98 18.75
CA GLY A 44 -7.70 3.62 18.84
C GLY A 44 -7.92 4.73 17.81
N GLN A 45 -7.12 4.78 16.74
CA GLN A 45 -7.24 5.76 15.64
C GLN A 45 -6.99 5.07 14.30
N PRO A 46 -7.66 5.47 13.20
CA PRO A 46 -7.39 4.89 11.89
C PRO A 46 -5.93 5.03 11.46
N TRP A 47 -5.46 4.10 10.63
CA TRP A 47 -4.19 4.26 9.94
C TRP A 47 -4.31 5.36 8.89
N ILE A 48 -3.46 6.38 8.98
CA ILE A 48 -3.45 7.48 8.01
C ILE A 48 -2.49 7.13 6.86
N ILE A 49 -3.06 6.84 5.68
CA ILE A 49 -2.29 6.55 4.47
C ILE A 49 -2.32 7.75 3.52
N GLY A 50 -1.16 8.20 3.08
CA GLY A 50 -1.02 9.31 2.12
C GLY A 50 -1.00 8.83 0.67
N ILE A 51 -1.69 9.55 -0.20
CA ILE A 51 -1.59 9.39 -1.66
C ILE A 51 -0.62 10.47 -2.18
N ARG A 52 0.52 10.04 -2.73
CA ARG A 52 1.55 10.93 -3.27
C ARG A 52 1.03 11.73 -4.46
N HIS A 53 1.48 12.97 -4.59
CA HIS A 53 1.23 13.78 -5.77
C HIS A 53 2.02 13.26 -6.98
N PRO A 54 1.38 13.03 -8.14
CA PRO A 54 2.00 12.36 -9.29
C PRO A 54 3.12 13.17 -9.97
N ARG A 55 3.24 14.46 -9.64
CA ARG A 55 4.16 15.42 -10.28
C ARG A 55 4.94 16.29 -9.29
N ALA A 56 4.79 16.02 -8.00
CA ALA A 56 5.50 16.76 -6.95
C ALA A 56 5.91 15.75 -5.88
N ALA A 57 7.15 15.28 -5.96
CA ALA A 57 7.63 14.10 -5.23
C ALA A 57 7.41 14.17 -3.71
N ASP A 58 7.51 15.38 -3.14
CA ASP A 58 7.36 15.62 -1.70
C ASP A 58 5.94 16.03 -1.28
N ALA A 59 5.00 16.13 -2.23
CA ALA A 59 3.63 16.52 -1.97
C ALA A 59 2.70 15.30 -1.83
N VAL A 60 1.68 15.47 -1.00
CA VAL A 60 0.61 14.48 -0.78
C VAL A 60 -0.68 15.11 -1.29
N VAL A 61 -1.37 14.43 -2.22
CA VAL A 61 -2.67 14.87 -2.76
C VAL A 61 -3.73 14.81 -1.67
N THR A 62 -3.78 13.69 -0.96
CA THR A 62 -4.75 13.48 0.11
C THR A 62 -4.26 12.42 1.09
N ARG A 63 -4.92 12.34 2.24
CA ARG A 63 -4.70 11.32 3.27
C ARG A 63 -6.02 10.62 3.54
N LEU A 64 -6.00 9.31 3.59
CA LEU A 64 -7.16 8.48 3.86
C LEU A 64 -7.01 7.80 5.22
N PRO A 65 -8.02 7.90 6.11
CA PRO A 65 -8.10 7.06 7.30
C PRO A 65 -8.56 5.65 6.88
N LEU A 66 -7.76 4.63 7.18
CA LEU A 66 -8.04 3.24 6.85
C LEU A 66 -8.00 2.36 8.11
N GLU A 67 -8.93 1.42 8.20
CA GLU A 67 -8.95 0.35 9.22
C GLU A 67 -9.33 -0.96 8.52
N ASP A 68 -8.56 -2.03 8.75
CA ASP A 68 -8.78 -3.34 8.13
C ASP A 68 -8.94 -3.34 6.59
N GLU A 69 -8.30 -2.39 5.90
CA GLU A 69 -8.39 -2.16 4.45
C GLU A 69 -7.06 -2.34 3.72
N ALA A 70 -7.13 -2.50 2.41
CA ALA A 70 -5.98 -2.56 1.51
C ALA A 70 -6.06 -1.42 0.49
N ILE A 71 -4.91 -0.86 0.11
CA ILE A 71 -4.84 0.20 -0.90
C ILE A 71 -3.67 -0.04 -1.83
N SER A 72 -3.90 0.15 -3.12
CA SER A 72 -2.88 0.07 -4.17
C SER A 72 -2.93 1.35 -4.98
N THR A 73 -1.76 1.94 -5.24
CA THR A 73 -1.64 3.10 -6.15
C THR A 73 -0.80 2.71 -7.35
N SER A 74 -1.31 2.99 -8.55
CA SER A 74 -0.57 2.88 -9.80
C SER A 74 -0.43 4.25 -10.43
N GLY A 75 0.72 4.53 -11.04
CA GLY A 75 1.04 5.83 -11.59
C GLY A 75 2.15 5.75 -12.63
N ASP A 76 2.04 6.57 -13.67
CA ASP A 76 3.03 6.70 -14.74
C ASP A 76 4.37 7.29 -14.25
N TYR A 77 4.33 8.05 -13.17
CA TYR A 77 5.47 8.71 -12.54
C TYR A 77 6.36 7.79 -11.69
N GLU A 78 5.89 6.59 -11.33
CA GLU A 78 6.67 5.66 -10.51
C GLU A 78 7.77 4.95 -11.32
N ARG A 79 7.57 4.76 -12.63
CA ARG A 79 8.56 4.11 -13.50
C ARG A 79 8.33 4.47 -14.97
N PHE A 80 9.19 5.34 -15.49
CA PHE A 80 9.19 5.81 -16.88
C PHE A 80 10.63 5.90 -17.43
N PHE A 81 10.76 6.20 -18.72
CA PHE A 81 12.03 6.57 -19.35
C PHE A 81 11.83 7.89 -20.11
N GLU A 82 12.89 8.67 -20.25
CA GLU A 82 12.94 9.89 -21.07
C GLU A 82 13.74 9.57 -22.33
N GLU A 83 13.29 10.09 -23.47
CA GLU A 83 13.93 9.93 -24.78
C GLU A 83 13.96 11.31 -25.44
N ASP A 84 15.14 11.70 -25.95
CA ASP A 84 15.39 12.97 -26.64
C ASP A 84 14.95 12.92 -28.12
#